data_AF-A0A0N1H7S4-F1
#
_entry.id   AF-A0A0N1H7S4-F1
#
_cell.length_a   1.000
_cell.length_b   1.000
_cell.length_c   1.000
_cell.angle_alpha   90.00
_cell.angle_beta   90.00
_cell.angle_gamma   90.00
#
_symmetry.space_group_name_H-M   'P 1'
#
loop_
_entity.id
_entity.type
_entity.pdbx_description
1 polymer ?
#
loop_
_entity_poly.entity_id
_entity_poly.type
_entity_poly.pdbx_seq_one_letter_code
_entity_poly.pdbx_strand_id
1 'polypeptide(L)'
;MNSRNRSIKTLAKVKKTSVAPEPLSPEREPATRLQNGSQNSSATLDRQRTSNERILSRDSGEKVTKVAALKKPSRLIKRESTQGDDDYGATSPAKKRRRSRKEKSANDEYYPENNLVDSLRPGLILVMIGLNPGLKTAQTGHAYSHHTNRFWPFLHESGITPIRHYPPDTHALQDLYSIGNTNICARPSRDGSALSKEELQEGAVILEEKIRHIKPEAVCIVGKGVWEYIWLGTFLPKGKKKKDFQSAFRYGWQDENAWLGRIEDENGVVTWPGARTFVSTTTSAASTFPSRQESIEIWKPLGQWFTERRTKREDTGHG
;
A
#
# COMPACT_ATOMS: atom_id res chain seq x y z
N MET A 1 52.44 2.93 -35.62
CA MET A 1 53.04 4.05 -36.38
C MET A 1 52.04 4.51 -37.43
N ASN A 2 51.62 5.78 -37.36
CA ASN A 2 51.27 6.74 -38.43
C ASN A 2 50.66 6.22 -39.76
N SER A 3 49.68 6.84 -40.43
CA SER A 3 48.98 8.13 -40.30
C SER A 3 48.12 8.34 -41.57
N ARG A 4 47.02 9.12 -41.43
CA ARG A 4 46.35 10.01 -42.44
C ARG A 4 45.41 9.45 -43.53
N ASN A 5 44.12 9.73 -43.30
CA ASN A 5 43.24 10.66 -44.05
C ASN A 5 43.40 10.84 -45.57
N ARG A 6 42.28 10.68 -46.30
CA ARG A 6 41.62 11.79 -47.05
C ARG A 6 40.18 11.47 -47.48
N SER A 7 39.30 12.45 -47.26
CA SER A 7 37.89 12.52 -47.67
C SER A 7 37.68 12.58 -49.18
N ILE A 8 36.52 12.10 -49.64
CA ILE A 8 35.79 12.69 -50.77
C ILE A 8 34.34 12.92 -50.35
N LYS A 9 33.90 14.16 -50.51
CA LYS A 9 32.54 14.68 -50.30
C LYS A 9 31.70 14.41 -51.56
N THR A 10 30.45 13.98 -51.40
CA THR A 10 29.41 14.17 -52.42
C THR A 10 28.17 14.77 -51.77
N LEU A 11 27.86 16.00 -52.20
CA LEU A 11 26.68 16.78 -51.87
C LEU A 11 25.51 16.32 -52.76
N ALA A 12 24.37 15.97 -52.16
CA ALA A 12 23.09 15.92 -52.85
C ALA A 12 22.10 16.87 -52.17
N LYS A 13 21.77 17.93 -52.92
CA LYS A 13 20.78 18.97 -52.66
C LYS A 13 19.38 18.34 -52.64
N VAL A 14 18.64 18.45 -51.53
CA VAL A 14 17.18 18.28 -51.53
C VAL A 14 16.54 19.63 -51.23
N LYS A 15 15.62 20.02 -52.13
CA LYS A 15 14.94 21.30 -52.20
C LYS A 15 14.02 21.51 -51.00
N LYS A 16 14.13 22.68 -50.37
CA LYS A 16 13.09 23.29 -49.54
C LYS A 16 11.98 23.81 -50.47
N THR A 17 10.73 23.47 -50.16
CA THR A 17 9.55 24.21 -50.62
C THR A 17 8.81 24.69 -49.39
N SER A 18 8.93 25.99 -49.13
CA SER A 18 8.17 26.77 -48.16
C SER A 18 6.89 27.28 -48.82
N VAL A 19 5.72 27.01 -48.24
CA VAL A 19 4.49 27.75 -48.56
C VAL A 19 3.67 27.94 -47.28
N ALA A 20 3.62 29.18 -46.81
CA ALA A 20 2.58 29.86 -46.04
C ALA A 20 3.04 31.33 -45.91
N PRO A 21 2.18 32.35 -45.71
CA PRO A 21 0.79 32.28 -45.22
C PRO A 21 -0.19 33.20 -45.99
N GLU A 22 -1.50 33.15 -45.69
CA GLU A 22 -2.31 34.37 -45.56
C GLU A 22 -3.57 34.15 -44.68
N PRO A 23 -4.05 35.18 -43.96
CA PRO A 23 -5.07 35.07 -42.92
C PRO A 23 -6.45 35.57 -43.36
N LEU A 24 -7.53 35.00 -42.82
CA LEU A 24 -8.83 35.66 -42.75
C LEU A 24 -9.47 35.42 -41.38
N SER A 25 -9.93 36.54 -40.81
CA SER A 25 -10.37 36.75 -39.43
C SER A 25 -11.89 36.46 -39.24
N PRO A 26 -12.50 36.73 -38.07
CA PRO A 26 -13.53 35.88 -37.48
C PRO A 26 -14.95 36.41 -37.67
N GLU A 27 -15.96 35.55 -37.48
CA GLU A 27 -17.37 35.89 -37.17
C GLU A 27 -18.14 34.56 -37.01
N ARG A 28 -19.18 34.36 -36.18
CA ARG A 28 -19.85 35.08 -35.09
C ARG A 28 -20.83 34.05 -34.50
N GLU A 29 -21.03 34.02 -33.19
CA GLU A 29 -22.23 33.40 -32.61
C GLU A 29 -23.50 34.19 -32.99
N PRO A 30 -24.68 33.56 -32.88
CA PRO A 30 -25.79 34.27 -32.28
C PRO A 30 -26.43 33.51 -31.11
N ALA A 31 -26.70 34.30 -30.09
CA ALA A 31 -27.47 33.98 -28.90
C ALA A 31 -29.00 33.99 -29.14
N THR A 32 -29.68 33.23 -28.27
CA THR A 32 -30.98 33.50 -27.61
C THR A 32 -32.26 33.77 -28.40
N ARG A 33 -33.31 32.95 -28.13
CA ARG A 33 -34.65 33.40 -27.66
C ARG A 33 -35.48 32.21 -27.15
N LEU A 34 -35.82 32.15 -25.84
CA LEU A 34 -37.14 32.37 -25.19
C LEU A 34 -38.28 31.52 -25.81
N GLN A 35 -39.21 30.88 -25.09
CA GLN A 35 -39.78 31.15 -23.76
C GLN A 35 -40.78 30.03 -23.35
N ASN A 36 -41.22 30.10 -22.09
CA ASN A 36 -42.38 29.46 -21.44
C ASN A 36 -42.11 28.07 -20.83
N GLY A 37 -42.27 27.83 -19.53
CA GLY A 37 -42.98 28.57 -18.48
C GLY A 37 -43.97 27.63 -17.82
N SER A 38 -43.77 27.28 -16.55
CA SER A 38 -44.86 27.23 -15.56
C SER A 38 -44.30 27.12 -14.15
N GLN A 39 -44.75 28.08 -13.35
CA GLN A 39 -44.69 28.07 -11.90
C GLN A 39 -45.56 26.92 -11.36
N ASN A 40 -45.19 26.35 -10.21
CA ASN A 40 -46.01 26.50 -9.02
C ASN A 40 -45.27 26.08 -7.74
N SER A 41 -45.51 26.92 -6.75
CA SER A 41 -45.09 26.89 -5.36
C SER A 41 -45.96 25.97 -4.50
N SER A 42 -45.40 25.64 -3.32
CA SER A 42 -46.03 25.62 -2.00
C SER A 42 -46.26 24.27 -1.30
N ALA A 43 -46.11 24.37 0.03
CA ALA A 43 -46.63 23.54 1.12
C ALA A 43 -45.73 22.41 1.70
N THR A 44 -45.01 22.85 2.72
CA THR A 44 -44.63 22.20 3.99
C THR A 44 -45.65 21.25 4.63
N LEU A 45 -45.16 20.18 5.29
CA LEU A 45 -45.63 19.56 6.55
C LEU A 45 -44.40 18.91 7.21
N ASP A 46 -43.75 19.56 8.17
CA ASP A 46 -43.97 19.48 9.64
C ASP A 46 -43.77 18.08 10.26
N ARG A 47 -42.67 17.93 11.01
CA ARG A 47 -42.67 17.23 12.30
C ARG A 47 -41.47 17.62 13.15
N GLN A 48 -41.71 18.61 14.01
CA GLN A 48 -41.31 18.71 15.41
C GLN A 48 -40.08 17.92 15.90
N ARG A 49 -39.06 18.66 16.37
CA ARG A 49 -38.55 18.51 17.75
C ARG A 49 -37.79 19.76 18.23
N THR A 50 -38.51 20.53 19.03
CA THR A 50 -38.09 21.33 20.21
C THR A 50 -36.61 21.19 20.60
N SER A 51 -35.78 22.22 20.39
CA SER A 51 -35.55 23.41 21.25
C SER A 51 -34.69 23.14 22.50
N ASN A 52 -33.44 23.61 22.49
CA ASN A 52 -33.01 24.77 23.30
C ASN A 52 -31.49 25.00 23.18
N GLU A 53 -31.13 26.13 22.56
CA GLU A 53 -29.87 26.83 22.80
C GLU A 53 -30.07 27.87 23.93
N ARG A 54 -29.05 28.06 24.78
CA ARG A 54 -28.40 29.36 25.13
C ARG A 54 -27.35 29.11 26.23
N ILE A 55 -26.05 29.25 25.98
CA ILE A 55 -25.17 30.45 25.89
C ILE A 55 -24.90 31.13 27.27
N LEU A 56 -23.60 31.38 27.53
CA LEU A 56 -22.91 32.26 28.51
C LEU A 56 -22.65 31.65 29.90
N SER A 57 -21.51 31.81 30.59
CA SER A 57 -20.24 32.55 30.40
C SER A 57 -19.39 32.34 31.67
N ARG A 58 -18.03 32.34 31.56
CA ARG A 58 -17.02 32.75 32.59
C ARG A 58 -17.06 32.01 33.96
N ASP A 59 -16.04 31.83 34.77
CA ASP A 59 -14.60 32.14 34.87
C ASP A 59 -14.11 31.34 36.11
N SER A 60 -12.79 31.26 36.31
CA SER A 60 -12.05 31.01 37.56
C SER A 60 -11.80 29.58 38.05
N GLY A 61 -10.52 29.31 38.36
CA GLY A 61 -10.16 28.81 39.68
C GLY A 61 -9.70 27.35 39.83
N GLU A 62 -8.40 27.15 39.63
CA GLU A 62 -7.52 26.28 40.45
C GLU A 62 -7.60 24.74 40.44
N LYS A 63 -6.41 24.20 40.75
CA LYS A 63 -5.90 22.82 40.65
C LYS A 63 -6.57 21.87 41.64
N VAL A 64 -6.48 20.55 41.39
CA VAL A 64 -5.86 19.53 42.29
C VAL A 64 -6.14 18.07 41.85
N THR A 65 -5.03 17.34 41.65
CA THR A 65 -4.71 15.89 41.81
C THR A 65 -5.52 14.72 41.22
N LYS A 66 -4.73 13.81 40.60
CA LYS A 66 -4.81 12.33 40.45
C LYS A 66 -6.00 11.60 41.11
N VAL A 67 -6.68 10.73 40.35
CA VAL A 67 -7.25 9.47 40.86
C VAL A 67 -7.12 8.34 39.84
N ALA A 68 -6.65 7.19 40.33
CA ALA A 68 -6.46 5.93 39.62
C ALA A 68 -7.78 5.15 39.44
N ALA A 69 -7.87 4.39 38.35
CA ALA A 69 -9.00 3.52 38.05
C ALA A 69 -8.96 2.21 38.88
N LEU A 70 -10.08 1.92 39.54
CA LEU A 70 -10.34 0.74 40.37
C LEU A 70 -10.62 -0.52 39.52
N LYS A 71 -9.98 -1.63 39.93
CA LYS A 71 -10.23 -3.00 39.47
C LYS A 71 -11.55 -3.55 40.06
N LYS A 72 -12.34 -4.28 39.27
CA LYS A 72 -13.46 -5.11 39.75
C LYS A 72 -13.02 -6.58 39.94
N PRO A 73 -13.44 -7.28 41.00
CA PRO A 73 -13.02 -8.65 41.30
C PRO A 73 -13.89 -9.74 40.65
N SER A 74 -13.23 -10.88 40.42
CA SER A 74 -13.72 -12.18 39.94
C SER A 74 -14.52 -12.95 41.01
N ARG A 75 -15.64 -13.59 40.63
CA ARG A 75 -16.33 -14.60 41.45
C ARG A 75 -16.07 -16.01 40.91
N LEU A 76 -15.50 -16.85 41.77
CA LEU A 76 -15.36 -18.30 41.67
C LEU A 76 -16.69 -18.95 42.08
N ILE A 77 -17.18 -19.92 41.31
CA ILE A 77 -18.23 -20.86 41.74
C ILE A 77 -17.63 -22.27 41.69
N LYS A 78 -17.50 -22.88 42.86
CA LYS A 78 -17.09 -24.27 43.10
C LYS A 78 -18.36 -25.11 43.12
N ARG A 79 -18.43 -26.18 42.33
CA ARG A 79 -19.50 -27.19 42.42
C ARG A 79 -18.94 -28.43 43.11
N GLU A 80 -19.67 -28.88 44.13
CA GLU A 80 -19.40 -30.08 44.91
C GLU A 80 -19.81 -31.35 44.16
N SER A 81 -19.10 -32.43 44.49
CA SER A 81 -19.21 -33.79 43.99
C SER A 81 -20.15 -34.61 44.87
N THR A 82 -21.06 -35.38 44.24
CA THR A 82 -21.69 -36.55 44.85
C THR A 82 -21.41 -37.77 43.99
N GLN A 83 -20.91 -38.83 44.64
CA GLN A 83 -20.68 -40.16 44.08
C GLN A 83 -22.00 -40.90 43.87
N GLY A 84 -22.07 -41.66 42.78
CA GLY A 84 -23.07 -42.69 42.53
C GLY A 84 -22.53 -43.57 41.42
N ASP A 85 -22.17 -44.80 41.78
CA ASP A 85 -21.79 -45.87 40.87
C ASP A 85 -22.99 -46.24 39.97
N ASP A 86 -22.72 -46.49 38.68
CA ASP A 86 -23.25 -47.63 37.94
C ASP A 86 -22.65 -47.68 36.53
N ASP A 87 -22.04 -48.83 36.27
CA ASP A 87 -21.46 -49.34 35.03
C ASP A 87 -22.57 -49.63 33.99
N TYR A 88 -22.40 -49.17 32.74
CA TYR A 88 -22.66 -49.91 31.49
C TYR A 88 -22.37 -49.02 30.27
N GLY A 89 -21.53 -49.52 29.37
CA GLY A 89 -20.86 -48.76 28.33
C GLY A 89 -21.71 -48.26 27.15
N ALA A 90 -21.34 -47.08 26.67
CA ALA A 90 -21.56 -46.65 25.28
C ALA A 90 -20.39 -45.77 24.84
N THR A 91 -19.48 -46.31 24.02
CA THR A 91 -18.41 -45.52 23.39
C THR A 91 -19.02 -44.56 22.38
N SER A 92 -19.18 -43.29 22.76
CA SER A 92 -19.52 -42.22 21.83
C SER A 92 -18.35 -41.94 20.87
N PRO A 93 -18.57 -41.82 19.55
CA PRO A 93 -17.48 -41.56 18.61
C PRO A 93 -16.88 -40.17 18.89
N ALA A 94 -15.56 -40.15 19.12
CA ALA A 94 -14.83 -38.92 19.41
C ALA A 94 -15.05 -37.89 18.28
N LYS A 95 -15.61 -36.73 18.63
CA LYS A 95 -15.81 -35.61 17.69
C LYS A 95 -14.45 -35.18 17.13
N LYS A 96 -14.19 -35.48 15.85
CA LYS A 96 -13.01 -34.98 15.12
C LYS A 96 -12.93 -33.46 15.27
N ARG A 97 -11.84 -32.98 15.87
CA ARG A 97 -11.58 -31.55 16.08
C ARG A 97 -11.61 -30.85 14.71
N ARG A 98 -12.53 -29.89 14.52
CA ARG A 98 -12.58 -29.09 13.28
C ARG A 98 -11.27 -28.34 13.14
N ARG A 99 -10.51 -28.63 12.07
CA ARG A 99 -9.25 -27.94 11.76
C ARG A 99 -9.47 -26.43 11.74
N SER A 100 -8.56 -25.69 12.37
CA SER A 100 -8.57 -24.23 12.37
C SER A 100 -8.39 -23.70 10.95
N ARG A 101 -8.79 -22.45 10.68
CA ARG A 101 -8.59 -21.82 9.36
C ARG A 101 -7.12 -21.84 8.93
N LYS A 102 -6.20 -21.66 9.89
CA LYS A 102 -4.74 -21.74 9.70
C LYS A 102 -4.28 -23.16 9.33
N GLU A 103 -4.80 -24.18 10.00
CA GLU A 103 -4.49 -25.60 9.67
C GLU A 103 -5.05 -26.01 8.30
N LYS A 104 -6.16 -25.41 7.87
CA LYS A 104 -6.72 -25.65 6.53
C LYS A 104 -5.90 -24.96 5.45
N SER A 105 -5.49 -23.71 5.64
CA SER A 105 -4.71 -22.97 4.63
C SER A 105 -3.28 -23.48 4.46
N ALA A 106 -2.70 -24.06 5.52
CA ALA A 106 -1.36 -24.66 5.47
C ALA A 106 -1.33 -26.03 4.75
N ASN A 107 -2.49 -26.69 4.59
CA ASN A 107 -2.63 -27.99 3.90
C ASN A 107 -3.52 -27.89 2.65
N ASP A 108 -3.79 -26.68 2.15
CA ASP A 108 -4.57 -26.48 0.93
C ASP A 108 -3.65 -26.78 -0.25
N GLU A 109 -3.72 -28.01 -0.77
CA GLU A 109 -2.89 -28.50 -1.87
C GLU A 109 -3.14 -27.71 -3.18
N TYR A 110 -4.28 -27.02 -3.27
CA TYR A 110 -4.66 -26.22 -4.42
C TYR A 110 -4.23 -24.75 -4.26
N TYR A 111 -3.00 -24.44 -4.66
CA TYR A 111 -2.62 -23.08 -4.98
C TYR A 111 -2.86 -22.84 -6.47
N PRO A 112 -3.63 -21.82 -6.87
CA PRO A 112 -3.76 -21.48 -8.29
C PRO A 112 -2.37 -21.14 -8.84
N GLU A 113 -2.17 -21.38 -10.13
CA GLU A 113 -1.02 -20.84 -10.84
C GLU A 113 -0.90 -19.33 -10.56
N ASN A 114 0.32 -18.88 -10.31
CA ASN A 114 0.56 -17.47 -10.01
C ASN A 114 0.82 -16.70 -11.31
N ASN A 115 -0.23 -16.10 -11.86
CA ASN A 115 -0.13 -15.26 -13.05
C ASN A 115 0.34 -13.83 -12.73
N LEU A 116 0.55 -13.46 -11.46
CA LEU A 116 1.07 -12.14 -11.11
C LEU A 116 2.56 -12.08 -11.41
N VAL A 117 2.93 -11.23 -12.36
CA VAL A 117 4.32 -10.91 -12.68
C VAL A 117 4.72 -9.60 -12.00
N ASP A 118 5.95 -9.56 -11.50
CA ASP A 118 6.53 -8.35 -10.93
C ASP A 118 6.57 -7.23 -11.96
N SER A 119 6.13 -6.05 -11.55
CA SER A 119 6.17 -4.83 -12.36
C SER A 119 7.42 -4.03 -11.96
N LEU A 120 8.59 -4.53 -12.35
CA LEU A 120 9.90 -3.98 -11.99
C LEU A 120 10.72 -3.67 -13.24
N ARG A 121 11.16 -2.42 -13.38
CA ARG A 121 12.06 -1.97 -14.45
C ARG A 121 12.88 -0.77 -13.98
N PRO A 122 14.03 -0.45 -14.60
CA PRO A 122 14.79 0.76 -14.28
C PRO A 122 13.95 2.04 -14.42
N GLY A 123 14.27 3.05 -13.61
CA GLY A 123 13.65 4.37 -13.69
C GLY A 123 12.29 4.50 -12.99
N LEU A 124 11.88 3.53 -12.16
CA LEU A 124 10.69 3.66 -11.32
C LEU A 124 10.91 4.66 -10.18
N ILE A 125 9.90 5.49 -9.92
CA ILE A 125 9.89 6.42 -8.77
C ILE A 125 9.47 5.67 -7.51
N LEU A 126 8.48 4.79 -7.61
CA LEU A 126 7.90 4.10 -6.47
C LEU A 126 7.67 2.62 -6.80
N VAL A 127 8.03 1.72 -5.88
CA VAL A 127 7.63 0.31 -5.94
C VAL A 127 6.76 -0.04 -4.74
N MET A 128 5.57 -0.58 -5.00
CA MET A 128 4.68 -1.12 -3.98
C MET A 128 5.09 -2.56 -3.64
N ILE A 129 5.26 -2.87 -2.36
CA ILE A 129 5.76 -4.17 -1.89
C ILE A 129 4.71 -4.81 -0.98
N GLY A 130 4.04 -5.84 -1.49
CA GLY A 130 3.06 -6.62 -0.74
C GLY A 130 3.65 -7.85 -0.04
N LEU A 131 2.79 -8.58 0.68
CA LEU A 131 3.14 -9.83 1.35
C LEU A 131 3.29 -10.96 0.32
N ASN A 132 2.18 -11.33 -0.32
CA ASN A 132 2.11 -12.38 -1.33
C ASN A 132 0.80 -12.24 -2.13
N PRO A 133 0.70 -12.88 -3.29
CA PRO A 133 -0.55 -12.92 -4.06
C PRO A 133 -1.68 -13.58 -3.26
N GLY A 134 -2.80 -12.87 -3.08
CA GLY A 134 -4.06 -13.52 -2.72
C GLY A 134 -4.57 -14.36 -3.90
N LEU A 135 -5.43 -15.36 -3.65
CA LEU A 135 -5.91 -16.27 -4.72
C LEU A 135 -6.45 -15.53 -5.96
N LYS A 136 -7.24 -14.46 -5.78
CA LYS A 136 -7.77 -13.69 -6.90
C LYS A 136 -6.68 -12.96 -7.68
N THR A 137 -5.68 -12.42 -7.00
CA THR A 137 -4.52 -11.75 -7.62
C THR A 137 -3.64 -12.73 -8.38
N ALA A 138 -3.39 -13.91 -7.81
CA ALA A 138 -2.69 -14.98 -8.51
C ALA A 138 -3.43 -15.40 -9.78
N GLN A 139 -4.75 -15.59 -9.68
CA GLN A 139 -5.58 -15.99 -10.82
C GLN A 139 -5.60 -14.94 -11.95
N THR A 140 -5.78 -13.66 -11.61
CA THR A 140 -5.95 -12.59 -12.62
C THR A 140 -4.64 -12.01 -13.14
N GLY A 141 -3.52 -12.24 -12.45
CA GLY A 141 -2.26 -11.54 -12.71
C GLY A 141 -2.28 -10.07 -12.31
N HIS A 142 -3.33 -9.61 -11.62
CA HIS A 142 -3.51 -8.20 -11.27
C HIS A 142 -3.36 -7.98 -9.76
N ALA A 143 -2.54 -7.01 -9.39
CA ALA A 143 -2.24 -6.69 -7.99
C ALA A 143 -3.50 -6.27 -7.23
N TYR A 144 -3.63 -6.77 -6.00
CA TYR A 144 -4.70 -6.40 -5.06
C TYR A 144 -6.13 -6.58 -5.63
N SER A 145 -6.37 -7.69 -6.35
CA SER A 145 -7.61 -7.95 -7.11
C SER A 145 -8.83 -8.34 -6.29
N HIS A 146 -8.66 -8.69 -5.01
CA HIS A 146 -9.80 -9.05 -4.18
C HIS A 146 -10.67 -7.81 -3.91
N HIS A 147 -11.99 -7.90 -4.07
CA HIS A 147 -12.90 -6.76 -3.99
C HIS A 147 -12.90 -6.04 -2.62
N THR A 148 -12.51 -6.74 -1.55
CA THR A 148 -12.37 -6.14 -0.21
C THR A 148 -11.01 -5.46 0.01
N ASN A 149 -10.05 -5.62 -0.91
CA ASN A 149 -8.75 -4.98 -0.77
C ASN A 149 -8.87 -3.47 -1.01
N ARG A 150 -8.26 -2.68 -0.12
CA ARG A 150 -8.35 -1.21 -0.10
C ARG A 150 -7.19 -0.51 -0.80
N PHE A 151 -6.29 -1.25 -1.46
CA PHE A 151 -5.11 -0.68 -2.13
C PHE A 151 -5.49 0.42 -3.13
N TRP A 152 -6.36 0.11 -4.07
CA TRP A 152 -6.75 1.05 -5.14
C TRP A 152 -7.46 2.31 -4.60
N PRO A 153 -8.42 2.23 -3.65
CA PRO A 153 -8.88 3.41 -2.92
C PRO A 153 -7.77 4.20 -2.23
N PHE A 154 -6.88 3.53 -1.49
CA PHE A 154 -5.82 4.21 -0.74
C PHE A 154 -4.81 4.90 -1.65
N LEU A 155 -4.46 4.29 -2.78
CA LEU A 155 -3.57 4.88 -3.78
C LEU A 155 -4.10 6.22 -4.29
N HIS A 156 -5.40 6.28 -4.59
CA HIS A 156 -6.04 7.51 -5.05
C HIS A 156 -6.26 8.52 -3.91
N GLU A 157 -6.83 8.09 -2.79
CA GLU A 157 -7.19 8.96 -1.68
C GLU A 157 -5.98 9.54 -0.94
N SER A 158 -4.82 8.90 -1.03
CA SER A 158 -3.56 9.46 -0.55
C SER A 158 -2.96 10.49 -1.52
N GLY A 159 -3.50 10.63 -2.73
CA GLY A 159 -2.99 11.51 -3.78
C GLY A 159 -1.85 10.93 -4.60
N ILE A 160 -1.55 9.63 -4.53
CA ILE A 160 -0.50 9.02 -5.37
C ILE A 160 -0.95 8.99 -6.84
N THR A 161 -2.24 8.72 -7.08
CA THR A 161 -2.84 8.80 -8.41
C THR A 161 -3.97 9.84 -8.46
N PRO A 162 -4.07 10.64 -9.53
CA PRO A 162 -5.08 11.69 -9.67
C PRO A 162 -6.50 11.13 -9.84
N ILE A 163 -6.61 9.90 -10.34
CA ILE A 163 -7.86 9.15 -10.45
C ILE A 163 -7.75 7.81 -9.70
N ARG A 164 -8.91 7.21 -9.43
CA ARG A 164 -8.97 5.85 -8.90
C ARG A 164 -8.83 4.82 -10.01
N HIS A 165 -7.69 4.14 -10.01
CA HIS A 165 -7.42 2.97 -10.83
C HIS A 165 -8.04 1.69 -10.26
N TYR A 166 -7.98 0.61 -11.04
CA TYR A 166 -8.52 -0.70 -10.68
C TYR A 166 -7.50 -1.80 -10.99
N PRO A 167 -7.68 -3.04 -10.48
CA PRO A 167 -6.71 -4.12 -10.66
C PRO A 167 -6.18 -4.31 -12.09
N PRO A 168 -6.99 -4.25 -13.16
CA PRO A 168 -6.49 -4.38 -14.53
C PRO A 168 -5.41 -3.35 -14.94
N ASP A 169 -5.31 -2.21 -14.25
CA ASP A 169 -4.31 -1.19 -14.52
C ASP A 169 -2.93 -1.49 -13.90
N THR A 170 -2.76 -2.63 -13.21
CA THR A 170 -1.54 -3.00 -12.45
C THR A 170 -0.25 -2.68 -13.22
N HIS A 171 -0.15 -3.12 -14.47
CA HIS A 171 1.07 -2.94 -15.28
C HIS A 171 1.13 -1.56 -15.94
N ALA A 172 -0.03 -0.97 -16.27
CA ALA A 172 -0.10 0.37 -16.85
C ALA A 172 0.44 1.45 -15.90
N LEU A 173 0.42 1.21 -14.58
CA LEU A 173 0.97 2.17 -13.62
C LEU A 173 2.47 2.44 -13.80
N GLN A 174 3.22 1.50 -14.40
CA GLN A 174 4.64 1.72 -14.68
C GLN A 174 4.83 2.83 -15.72
N ASP A 175 4.03 2.83 -16.78
CA ASP A 175 4.09 3.82 -17.86
C ASP A 175 3.42 5.13 -17.46
N LEU A 176 2.25 5.05 -16.84
CA LEU A 176 1.47 6.23 -16.48
C LEU A 176 2.10 7.02 -15.33
N TYR A 177 2.75 6.33 -14.39
CA TYR A 177 3.20 6.94 -13.13
C TYR A 177 4.63 6.59 -12.71
N SER A 178 5.35 5.71 -13.40
CA SER A 178 6.61 5.16 -12.89
C SER A 178 6.41 4.43 -11.54
N ILE A 179 5.26 3.76 -11.38
CA ILE A 179 4.94 2.93 -10.20
C ILE A 179 5.05 1.46 -10.56
N GLY A 180 5.86 0.72 -9.81
CA GLY A 180 6.00 -0.73 -9.89
C GLY A 180 5.32 -1.47 -8.75
N ASN A 181 5.31 -2.80 -8.83
CA ASN A 181 4.74 -3.68 -7.81
C ASN A 181 5.52 -5.00 -7.74
N THR A 182 5.71 -5.52 -6.52
CA THR A 182 6.29 -6.83 -6.23
C THR A 182 5.75 -7.35 -4.89
N ASN A 183 6.06 -8.59 -4.54
CA ASN A 183 5.82 -9.13 -3.20
C ASN A 183 7.11 -9.66 -2.57
N ILE A 184 7.14 -9.76 -1.24
CA ILE A 184 8.20 -10.47 -0.53
C ILE A 184 8.12 -11.99 -0.79
N CYS A 185 6.92 -12.54 -0.98
CA CYS A 185 6.71 -13.96 -1.25
C CYS A 185 5.91 -14.17 -2.54
N ALA A 186 6.41 -15.03 -3.43
CA ALA A 186 5.76 -15.34 -4.71
C ALA A 186 4.57 -16.29 -4.58
N ARG A 187 4.55 -17.16 -3.56
CA ARG A 187 3.54 -18.20 -3.42
C ARG A 187 2.15 -17.60 -3.12
N PRO A 188 1.11 -17.95 -3.91
CA PRO A 188 -0.25 -17.53 -3.60
C PRO A 188 -0.76 -18.15 -2.30
N SER A 189 -1.58 -17.42 -1.55
CA SER A 189 -2.29 -18.00 -0.41
C SER A 189 -3.64 -17.32 -0.16
N ARG A 190 -4.53 -18.01 0.56
CA ARG A 190 -5.78 -17.43 1.07
C ARG A 190 -5.54 -16.46 2.22
N ASP A 191 -4.48 -16.69 2.97
CA ASP A 191 -4.18 -16.04 4.24
C ASP A 191 -2.66 -15.98 4.40
N GLY A 192 -2.13 -14.80 4.70
CA GLY A 192 -0.70 -14.60 4.92
C GLY A 192 -0.12 -15.44 6.07
N SER A 193 -0.95 -15.89 7.01
CA SER A 193 -0.54 -16.78 8.10
C SER A 193 -0.21 -18.21 7.66
N ALA A 194 -0.48 -18.56 6.40
CA ALA A 194 -0.08 -19.82 5.78
C ALA A 194 1.35 -19.81 5.22
N LEU A 195 2.01 -18.65 5.21
CA LEU A 195 3.41 -18.53 4.82
C LEU A 195 4.32 -18.89 5.99
N SER A 196 5.37 -19.66 5.72
CA SER A 196 6.36 -19.98 6.74
C SER A 196 7.23 -18.74 7.03
N LYS A 197 7.93 -18.73 8.17
CA LYS A 197 8.84 -17.62 8.50
C LYS A 197 10.05 -17.65 7.59
N GLU A 198 10.51 -18.86 7.29
CA GLU A 198 11.66 -19.17 6.47
C GLU A 198 11.43 -18.64 5.04
N GLU A 199 10.26 -18.93 4.46
CA GLU A 199 9.84 -18.42 3.15
C GLU A 199 9.79 -16.88 3.09
N LEU A 200 9.36 -16.24 4.17
CA LEU A 200 9.32 -14.77 4.26
C LEU A 200 10.69 -14.14 4.46
N GLN A 201 11.59 -14.82 5.19
CA GLN A 201 12.97 -14.37 5.38
C GLN A 201 13.79 -14.52 4.10
N GLU A 202 13.66 -15.65 3.40
CA GLU A 202 14.25 -15.85 2.08
C GLU A 202 13.71 -14.82 1.08
N GLY A 203 12.40 -14.61 1.10
CA GLY A 203 11.74 -13.57 0.32
C GLY A 203 12.28 -12.16 0.58
N ALA A 204 12.64 -11.84 1.82
CA ALA A 204 13.26 -10.55 2.17
C ALA A 204 14.61 -10.36 1.48
N VAL A 205 15.44 -11.41 1.44
CA VAL A 205 16.76 -11.38 0.78
C VAL A 205 16.61 -11.21 -0.73
N ILE A 206 15.73 -11.99 -1.35
CA ILE A 206 15.46 -11.89 -2.80
C ILE A 206 14.91 -10.50 -3.15
N LEU A 207 14.00 -9.97 -2.33
CA LEU A 207 13.45 -8.64 -2.52
C LEU A 207 14.54 -7.56 -2.45
N GLU A 208 15.44 -7.64 -1.47
CA GLU A 208 16.55 -6.71 -1.31
C GLU A 208 17.44 -6.69 -2.56
N GLU A 209 17.76 -7.85 -3.13
CA GLU A 209 18.52 -7.97 -4.39
C GLU A 209 17.78 -7.37 -5.59
N LYS A 210 16.47 -7.61 -5.72
CA LYS A 210 15.64 -6.96 -6.75
C LYS A 210 15.71 -5.43 -6.64
N ILE A 211 15.61 -4.89 -5.43
CA ILE A 211 15.68 -3.44 -5.21
C ILE A 211 17.09 -2.89 -5.52
N ARG A 212 18.17 -3.60 -5.18
CA ARG A 212 19.55 -3.26 -5.58
C ARG A 212 19.73 -3.20 -7.09
N HIS A 213 19.10 -4.11 -7.81
CA HIS A 213 19.21 -4.17 -9.26
C HIS A 213 18.41 -3.06 -9.94
N ILE A 214 17.17 -2.86 -9.50
CA ILE A 214 16.22 -1.93 -10.14
C ILE A 214 16.45 -0.47 -9.74
N LYS A 215 16.98 -0.25 -8.53
CA LYS A 215 17.28 1.07 -7.94
C LYS A 215 16.12 2.07 -8.06
N PRO A 216 14.89 1.72 -7.61
CA PRO A 216 13.81 2.70 -7.58
C PRO A 216 14.15 3.82 -6.59
N GLU A 217 13.54 5.00 -6.76
CA GLU A 217 13.81 6.12 -5.87
C GLU A 217 13.23 5.91 -4.46
N ALA A 218 12.06 5.27 -4.39
CA ALA A 218 11.43 4.87 -3.14
C ALA A 218 10.71 3.52 -3.26
N VAL A 219 10.48 2.90 -2.11
CA VAL A 219 9.63 1.72 -1.96
C VAL A 219 8.57 1.97 -0.88
N CYS A 220 7.38 1.41 -1.08
CA CYS A 220 6.32 1.42 -0.09
C CYS A 220 6.00 -0.01 0.35
N ILE A 221 6.31 -0.31 1.61
CA ILE A 221 6.01 -1.59 2.24
C ILE A 221 4.56 -1.57 2.71
N VAL A 222 3.72 -2.40 2.06
CA VAL A 222 2.27 -2.43 2.27
C VAL A 222 1.93 -3.32 3.47
N GLY A 223 2.11 -2.74 4.66
CA GLY A 223 1.71 -3.32 5.93
C GLY A 223 2.88 -3.63 6.86
N LYS A 224 2.65 -3.37 8.16
CA LYS A 224 3.59 -3.61 9.26
C LYS A 224 4.21 -5.01 9.26
N GLY A 225 3.42 -6.05 8.98
CA GLY A 225 3.91 -7.43 8.99
C GLY A 225 4.97 -7.69 7.92
N VAL A 226 4.79 -7.15 6.72
CA VAL A 226 5.79 -7.24 5.63
C VAL A 226 7.08 -6.54 6.07
N TRP A 227 6.95 -5.34 6.65
CA TRP A 227 8.09 -4.60 7.16
C TRP A 227 8.82 -5.32 8.29
N GLU A 228 8.09 -6.00 9.18
CA GLU A 228 8.71 -6.83 10.22
C GLU A 228 9.63 -7.89 9.62
N TYR A 229 9.19 -8.62 8.59
CA TYR A 229 10.02 -9.66 7.97
C TYR A 229 11.23 -9.08 7.23
N ILE A 230 11.07 -7.96 6.51
CA ILE A 230 12.19 -7.27 5.86
C ILE A 230 13.17 -6.76 6.91
N TRP A 231 12.68 -6.12 7.97
CA TRP A 231 13.53 -5.58 9.01
C TRP A 231 14.31 -6.65 9.75
N LEU A 232 13.68 -7.79 10.02
CA LEU A 232 14.33 -8.93 10.64
C LEU A 232 15.34 -9.64 9.71
N GLY A 233 15.09 -9.64 8.40
CA GLY A 233 15.96 -10.29 7.41
C GLY A 233 17.16 -9.44 6.97
N THR A 234 16.97 -8.12 6.89
CA THR A 234 17.93 -7.20 6.26
C THR A 234 18.66 -6.31 7.27
N PHE A 235 17.96 -5.78 8.28
CA PHE A 235 18.51 -4.72 9.14
C PHE A 235 18.85 -5.19 10.55
N LEU A 236 18.48 -6.41 10.94
CA LEU A 236 18.86 -6.97 12.23
C LEU A 236 20.37 -7.29 12.25
N PRO A 237 21.17 -6.63 13.11
CA PRO A 237 22.48 -7.15 13.46
C PRO A 237 22.28 -8.50 14.17
N LYS A 238 23.18 -9.47 13.94
CA LYS A 238 23.14 -10.80 14.58
C LYS A 238 22.87 -10.66 16.09
N GLY A 239 21.77 -11.23 16.59
CA GLY A 239 21.45 -11.31 18.02
C GLY A 239 20.31 -10.42 18.54
N LYS A 240 19.77 -9.49 17.75
CA LYS A 240 18.57 -8.72 18.14
C LYS A 240 17.27 -9.52 17.98
N LYS A 241 16.24 -9.18 18.76
CA LYS A 241 14.99 -9.96 18.94
C LYS A 241 13.77 -9.17 18.43
N LYS A 242 12.65 -9.86 18.21
CA LYS A 242 11.35 -9.28 17.80
C LYS A 242 10.88 -8.09 18.66
N LYS A 243 11.23 -8.05 19.94
CA LYS A 243 10.92 -6.91 20.84
C LYS A 243 11.56 -5.60 20.36
N ASP A 244 12.74 -5.68 19.73
CA ASP A 244 13.50 -4.52 19.29
C ASP A 244 12.82 -3.86 18.08
N PHE A 245 12.20 -4.68 17.21
CA PHE A 245 11.34 -4.18 16.13
C PHE A 245 10.13 -3.41 16.69
N GLN A 246 9.49 -3.91 17.74
CA GLN A 246 8.28 -3.25 18.29
C GLN A 246 8.58 -1.85 18.81
N SER A 247 9.74 -1.66 19.45
CA SER A 247 10.19 -0.33 19.90
C SER A 247 10.66 0.57 18.77
N ALA A 248 11.20 0.00 17.69
CA ALA A 248 11.72 0.78 16.55
C ALA A 248 10.63 1.10 15.50
N PHE A 249 9.53 0.34 15.49
CA PHE A 249 8.52 0.42 14.45
C PHE A 249 7.76 1.74 14.47
N ARG A 250 7.66 2.35 13.29
CA ARG A 250 6.74 3.44 12.99
C ARG A 250 6.22 3.32 11.56
N TYR A 251 4.99 3.78 11.34
CA TYR A 251 4.51 4.04 9.98
C TYR A 251 5.20 5.27 9.38
N GLY A 252 5.16 5.39 8.06
CA GLY A 252 5.73 6.52 7.33
C GLY A 252 7.16 6.27 6.85
N TRP A 253 7.88 7.36 6.59
CA TRP A 253 9.27 7.33 6.13
C TRP A 253 10.22 6.76 7.21
N GLN A 254 11.05 5.81 6.79
CA GLN A 254 12.09 5.21 7.61
C GLN A 254 13.41 5.97 7.47
N ASP A 255 14.28 5.80 8.47
CA ASP A 255 15.61 6.42 8.49
C ASP A 255 16.49 5.84 7.37
N GLU A 256 17.52 6.58 6.96
CA GLU A 256 18.36 6.21 5.83
C GLU A 256 19.04 4.84 5.98
N ASN A 257 19.40 4.47 7.21
CA ASN A 257 19.98 3.16 7.53
C ASN A 257 18.99 1.99 7.34
N ALA A 258 17.70 2.28 7.11
CA ALA A 258 16.63 1.34 6.83
C ALA A 258 16.08 1.48 5.40
N TRP A 259 16.82 2.16 4.51
CA TRP A 259 16.52 2.19 3.08
C TRP A 259 16.88 0.85 2.43
N LEU A 260 15.95 0.31 1.63
CA LEU A 260 16.12 -1.01 1.02
C LEU A 260 17.14 -0.96 -0.12
N GLY A 261 17.96 -1.98 -0.21
CA GLY A 261 18.89 -2.19 -1.29
C GLY A 261 20.21 -1.42 -1.14
N ARG A 262 20.62 -1.01 0.06
CA ARG A 262 21.90 -0.31 0.25
C ARG A 262 23.06 -1.08 -0.38
N ILE A 263 23.94 -0.36 -1.10
CA ILE A 263 25.16 -0.91 -1.70
C ILE A 263 26.35 -0.17 -1.11
N GLU A 264 27.25 -0.95 -0.54
CA GLU A 264 28.55 -0.51 -0.03
C GLU A 264 29.64 -1.19 -0.87
N ASP A 265 30.75 -0.49 -1.09
CA ASP A 265 31.94 -1.09 -1.68
C ASP A 265 32.71 -1.93 -0.64
N GLU A 266 33.83 -2.53 -1.06
CA GLU A 266 34.68 -3.36 -0.20
C GLU A 266 35.29 -2.63 1.00
N ASN A 267 35.31 -1.28 0.98
CA ASN A 267 35.82 -0.43 2.04
C ASN A 267 34.70 0.07 2.96
N GLY A 268 33.45 -0.35 2.74
CA GLY A 268 32.27 0.11 3.48
C GLY A 268 31.78 1.50 3.05
N VAL A 269 32.23 2.02 1.90
CA VAL A 269 31.72 3.29 1.37
C VAL A 269 30.40 3.05 0.66
N VAL A 270 29.38 3.78 1.07
CA VAL A 270 28.04 3.70 0.49
C VAL A 270 28.05 4.28 -0.94
N THR A 271 27.94 3.40 -1.94
CA THR A 271 27.85 3.78 -3.36
C THR A 271 26.42 4.02 -3.81
N TRP A 272 25.45 3.43 -3.10
CA TRP A 272 24.03 3.74 -3.23
C TRP A 272 23.35 3.58 -1.86
N PRO A 273 22.70 4.61 -1.31
CA PRO A 273 22.11 4.55 0.03
C PRO A 273 20.90 3.62 0.14
N GLY A 274 20.39 3.13 -0.99
CA GLY A 274 19.16 2.36 -1.10
C GLY A 274 17.98 3.23 -1.54
N ALA A 275 16.86 2.57 -1.81
CA ALA A 275 15.59 3.20 -2.09
C ALA A 275 14.95 3.72 -0.79
N ARG A 276 14.43 4.95 -0.80
CA ARG A 276 13.78 5.53 0.38
C ARG A 276 12.61 4.64 0.81
N THR A 277 12.63 4.17 2.04
CA THR A 277 11.63 3.22 2.53
C THR A 277 10.48 3.92 3.22
N PHE A 278 9.27 3.67 2.74
CA PHE A 278 8.02 4.04 3.40
C PHE A 278 7.30 2.81 3.91
N VAL A 279 6.73 2.86 5.12
CA VAL A 279 5.91 1.77 5.66
C VAL A 279 4.48 2.23 5.83
N SER A 280 3.56 1.61 5.10
CA SER A 280 2.14 1.95 5.13
C SER A 280 1.33 0.92 5.92
N THR A 281 0.03 1.19 6.07
CA THR A 281 -0.90 0.22 6.64
C THR A 281 -1.18 -0.93 5.68
N THR A 282 -1.65 -2.06 6.20
CA THR A 282 -2.13 -3.14 5.34
C THR A 282 -3.41 -2.72 4.61
N THR A 283 -3.48 -3.08 3.33
CA THR A 283 -4.66 -2.85 2.48
C THR A 283 -5.68 -3.98 2.56
N SER A 284 -5.36 -5.08 3.24
CA SER A 284 -6.30 -6.17 3.46
C SER A 284 -7.44 -5.73 4.39
N ALA A 285 -8.68 -6.04 4.02
CA ALA A 285 -9.83 -5.85 4.89
C ALA A 285 -9.89 -6.84 6.06
N ALA A 286 -8.99 -7.84 6.10
CA ALA A 286 -8.89 -8.74 7.25
C ALA A 286 -8.32 -8.04 8.51
N SER A 287 -7.66 -6.89 8.35
CA SER A 287 -7.19 -6.07 9.48
C SER A 287 -8.21 -5.01 9.85
N THR A 288 -8.59 -4.98 11.13
CA THR A 288 -9.50 -3.98 11.69
C THR A 288 -8.79 -2.70 12.16
N PHE A 289 -7.46 -2.72 12.25
CA PHE A 289 -6.65 -1.58 12.68
C PHE A 289 -5.45 -1.32 11.74
N PRO A 290 -5.02 -0.06 11.58
CA PRO A 290 -5.73 1.18 11.96
C PRO A 290 -7.07 1.34 11.24
N SER A 291 -7.89 2.30 11.68
CA SER A 291 -9.13 2.65 10.97
C SER A 291 -8.85 3.08 9.53
N ARG A 292 -9.90 3.14 8.70
CA ARG A 292 -9.76 3.61 7.32
C ARG A 292 -9.20 5.03 7.25
N GLN A 293 -9.71 5.94 8.09
CA GLN A 293 -9.25 7.32 8.10
C GLN A 293 -7.79 7.42 8.52
N GLU A 294 -7.40 6.76 9.62
CA GLU A 294 -6.01 6.72 10.06
C GLU A 294 -5.09 6.10 9.02
N SER A 295 -5.56 5.06 8.32
CA SER A 295 -4.82 4.48 7.19
C SER A 295 -4.56 5.52 6.12
N ILE A 296 -5.56 6.31 5.72
CA ILE A 296 -5.36 7.35 4.71
C ILE A 296 -4.40 8.44 5.19
N GLU A 297 -4.52 8.90 6.45
CA GLU A 297 -3.56 9.85 7.02
C GLU A 297 -2.13 9.31 7.01
N ILE A 298 -1.96 8.01 7.30
CA ILE A 298 -0.66 7.35 7.19
C ILE A 298 -0.14 7.35 5.75
N TRP A 299 -1.00 7.19 4.73
CA TRP A 299 -0.56 7.15 3.33
C TRP A 299 -0.31 8.53 2.71
N LYS A 300 -0.97 9.60 3.19
CA LYS A 300 -0.88 10.95 2.61
C LYS A 300 0.55 11.48 2.44
N PRO A 301 1.48 11.34 3.39
CA PRO A 301 2.86 11.82 3.20
C PRO A 301 3.58 11.16 2.02
N LEU A 302 3.26 9.90 1.70
CA LEU A 302 3.79 9.23 0.52
C LEU A 302 3.23 9.85 -0.77
N GLY A 303 1.92 10.13 -0.81
CA GLY A 303 1.29 10.74 -1.98
C GLY A 303 1.75 12.18 -2.25
N GLN A 304 1.93 12.97 -1.20
CA GLN A 304 2.53 14.31 -1.30
C GLN A 304 3.94 14.24 -1.91
N TRP A 305 4.82 13.43 -1.32
CA TRP A 305 6.19 13.26 -1.82
C TRP A 305 6.21 12.74 -3.27
N PHE A 306 5.36 11.76 -3.59
CA PHE A 306 5.31 11.17 -4.92
C PHE A 306 4.86 12.18 -5.98
N THR A 307 3.82 12.97 -5.68
CA THR A 307 3.32 14.02 -6.57
C THR A 307 4.40 15.07 -6.84
N GLU A 308 5.02 15.60 -5.79
CA GLU A 308 6.12 16.56 -5.93
C GLU A 308 7.28 15.98 -6.74
N ARG A 309 7.60 14.70 -6.51
CA ARG A 309 8.71 14.05 -7.20
C ARG A 309 8.45 13.86 -8.69
N ARG A 310 7.21 13.51 -9.05
CA ARG A 310 6.76 13.40 -10.43
C ARG A 310 6.84 14.74 -11.16
N THR A 311 6.28 15.81 -10.59
CA THR A 311 6.35 17.15 -11.17
C THR A 311 7.79 17.56 -11.44
N LYS A 312 8.70 17.36 -10.48
CA LYS A 312 10.14 17.63 -10.67
C LYS A 312 10.78 16.81 -11.80
N ARG A 313 10.30 15.59 -12.07
CA ARG A 313 10.83 14.76 -13.16
C ARG A 313 10.35 15.24 -14.52
N GLU A 314 9.10 15.66 -14.59
CA GLU A 314 8.50 16.25 -15.79
C GLU A 314 9.20 17.58 -16.14
N ASP A 315 9.47 18.42 -15.14
CA ASP A 315 10.18 19.70 -15.31
C ASP A 315 11.64 19.53 -15.77
N THR A 316 12.28 18.39 -15.44
CA THR A 316 13.67 18.11 -15.81
C THR A 316 13.81 17.33 -17.12
N GLY A 317 12.71 17.08 -17.85
CA GLY A 317 12.73 16.47 -19.18
C GLY A 317 13.13 14.99 -19.24
N HIS A 318 13.07 14.26 -18.11
CA HIS A 318 13.40 12.83 -18.02
C HIS A 318 12.13 11.95 -18.01
N GLY A 319 11.16 12.31 -18.87
CA GLY A 319 9.90 11.58 -19.09
C GLY A 319 10.12 10.25 -19.79
#